data_AF-A0A9X2GQ89-F1
#
_entry.id   AF-A0A9X2GQ89-F1
#
_cell.length_a   1.000
_cell.length_b   1.000
_cell.length_c   1.000
_cell.angle_alpha   90.00
_cell.angle_beta   90.00
_cell.angle_gamma   90.00
#
_symmetry.space_group_name_H-M   'P 1'
#
loop_
_entity.id
_entity.type
_entity.pdbx_description
1 polymer ?
#
loop_
_entity_poly.entity_id
_entity_poly.type
_entity_poly.pdbx_seq_one_letter_code
_entity_poly.pdbx_strand_id
1 'polypeptide(L)'
;MSVTPCGFTRTPEKGLARLHWGGTGWAVEGEPLDVPAPRPLRGLEIEWPDARVPLDGLLDLAAAGVPLTAAHAPPWVPEDLAALLTDRDWLGHAADGTVRSLADLRREEHSVRLRRLAHPLTVVPQVSIVMATKRPALVGQALAQMERQRDVRAEVLLGLHGVRHEQVREAVAACSLPVRWIEADVSVPFGEVLNRAAALAGGDQLAKWDDDDWYGPRHLADLLMAASRTGADVVGTTAEFFYLEPLKATVRRTTFASGASYPSEVWADHVAGGTIMVPRAKFHEIGGFPGLPRAVDLEFLKAAQKAEARIYRSHGLGYVLRRGLSADHTWQLPLAHFLKVAANQWRGFRPSLLMETSGLPMEPA
;
A
#
# COMPACT_ATOMS: atom_id res chain seq x y z
N MET A 1 18.68 -11.11 11.59
CA MET A 1 17.24 -11.41 11.58
C MET A 1 16.54 -10.30 10.81
N SER A 2 15.68 -10.62 9.83
CA SER A 2 14.87 -9.58 9.16
C SER A 2 13.96 -8.95 10.21
N VAL A 3 14.21 -7.69 10.58
CA VAL A 3 13.34 -6.93 11.48
C VAL A 3 12.04 -6.64 10.72
N THR A 4 11.17 -7.63 10.53
CA THR A 4 9.85 -7.42 9.92
C THR A 4 9.25 -6.17 10.55
N PRO A 5 8.69 -5.21 9.78
CA PRO A 5 8.11 -4.00 10.37
C PRO A 5 7.18 -4.42 11.51
N CYS A 6 7.61 -4.23 12.75
CA CYS A 6 6.82 -4.58 13.91
C CYS A 6 5.89 -3.40 14.10
N GLY A 7 4.84 -3.35 13.27
CA GLY A 7 3.93 -2.23 13.05
C GLY A 7 3.93 -1.23 14.21
N PHE A 8 4.41 -0.02 13.96
CA PHE A 8 4.41 1.04 14.96
C PHE A 8 2.97 1.29 15.45
N THR A 9 2.77 1.70 16.72
CA THR A 9 1.39 1.97 17.18
C THR A 9 0.83 3.08 16.32
N ARG A 10 -0.39 2.93 15.80
CA ARG A 10 -0.97 3.90 14.87
C ARG A 10 -1.22 5.26 15.54
N THR A 11 -1.60 5.22 16.80
CA THR A 11 -1.70 6.40 17.67
C THR A 11 -0.66 6.27 18.78
N PRO A 12 0.26 7.23 18.91
CA PRO A 12 1.30 7.20 19.92
C PRO A 12 0.74 7.68 21.26
N GLU A 13 1.23 7.11 22.35
CA GLU A 13 0.83 7.47 23.72
C GLU A 13 1.83 8.42 24.38
N LYS A 14 3.03 8.53 23.80
CA LYS A 14 4.15 9.33 24.31
C LYS A 14 4.64 10.31 23.24
N GLY A 15 5.36 11.35 23.68
CA GLY A 15 5.98 12.35 22.81
C GLY A 15 7.18 11.83 22.03
N LEU A 16 8.04 12.75 21.60
CA LEU A 16 9.36 12.40 21.06
C LEU A 16 10.29 11.95 22.19
N ALA A 17 11.24 11.07 21.88
CA ALA A 17 12.36 10.75 22.76
C ALA A 17 13.68 10.98 22.02
N ARG A 18 14.76 11.16 22.78
CA ARG A 18 16.10 11.42 22.25
C ARG A 18 16.80 10.13 21.85
N LEU A 19 17.35 10.13 20.64
CA LEU A 19 18.20 9.08 20.09
C LEU A 19 19.60 9.65 19.88
N HIS A 20 20.59 9.11 20.57
CA HIS A 20 21.97 9.61 20.50
C HIS A 20 22.97 8.46 20.34
N TRP A 21 24.21 8.80 20.01
CA TRP A 21 25.29 7.84 19.92
C TRP A 21 25.93 7.60 21.31
N GLY A 22 25.77 6.40 21.84
CA GLY A 22 26.29 5.98 23.16
C GLY A 22 27.75 5.48 23.14
N GLY A 23 28.52 5.77 22.08
CA GLY A 23 29.93 5.37 21.94
C GLY A 23 30.12 4.08 21.15
N THR A 24 29.35 3.03 21.43
CA THR A 24 29.41 1.74 20.71
C THR A 24 28.17 1.43 19.88
N GLY A 25 27.14 2.26 19.97
CA GLY A 25 25.86 2.08 19.26
C GLY A 25 24.89 3.21 19.54
N TRP A 26 23.75 3.18 18.85
CA TRP A 26 22.65 4.11 19.08
C TRP A 26 21.87 3.74 20.35
N ALA A 27 21.45 4.75 21.11
CA ALA A 27 20.75 4.60 22.39
C ALA A 27 19.54 5.54 22.47
N VAL A 28 18.43 5.06 23.03
CA VAL A 28 17.21 5.85 23.28
C VAL A 28 17.17 6.23 24.75
N GLU A 29 17.20 7.53 25.04
CA GLU A 29 17.23 8.06 26.42
C GLU A 29 18.32 7.42 27.31
N GLY A 30 19.45 7.03 26.71
CA GLY A 30 20.61 6.45 27.39
C GLY A 30 20.60 4.92 27.48
N GLU A 31 19.50 4.27 27.08
CA GLU A 31 19.38 2.82 27.04
C GLU A 31 19.73 2.26 25.65
N PRO A 32 20.37 1.08 25.56
CA PRO A 32 20.66 0.43 24.28
C PRO A 32 19.41 0.25 23.42
N LEU A 33 19.60 0.33 22.10
CA LEU A 33 18.50 0.18 21.14
C LEU A 33 17.76 -1.16 21.31
N ASP A 34 16.47 -1.08 21.64
CA ASP A 34 15.53 -2.20 21.54
C ASP A 34 14.33 -1.79 20.67
N VAL A 35 14.24 -2.34 19.45
CA VAL A 35 13.29 -1.89 18.41
C VAL A 35 11.81 -1.86 18.84
N PRO A 36 11.30 -2.78 19.69
CA PRO A 36 9.93 -2.71 20.19
C PRO A 36 9.69 -1.60 21.22
N ALA A 37 10.70 -1.17 21.98
CA ALA A 37 10.53 -0.22 23.09
C ALA A 37 10.06 1.19 22.64
N PRO A 38 10.53 1.75 21.51
CA PRO A 38 10.05 3.02 20.96
C PRO A 38 8.61 3.02 20.44
N ARG A 39 7.92 1.87 20.32
CA ARG A 39 6.62 1.78 19.64
C ARG A 39 5.54 2.73 20.16
N PRO A 40 5.44 3.07 21.46
CA PRO A 40 4.45 4.03 21.95
C PRO A 40 4.82 5.51 21.73
N LEU A 41 6.07 5.81 21.33
CA LEU A 41 6.54 7.19 21.14
C LEU A 41 5.91 7.82 19.89
N ARG A 42 5.95 9.15 19.78
CA ARG A 42 5.63 9.82 18.52
C ARG A 42 6.76 9.66 17.49
N GLY A 43 7.98 9.42 17.95
CA GLY A 43 9.16 9.27 17.11
C GLY A 43 10.41 9.52 17.92
N LEU A 44 11.56 9.39 17.26
CA LEU A 44 12.87 9.63 17.86
C LEU A 44 13.52 10.85 17.21
N GLU A 45 13.96 11.79 18.05
CA GLU A 45 14.75 12.94 17.64
C GLU A 45 16.24 12.62 17.78
N ILE A 46 16.97 12.69 16.67
CA ILE A 46 18.39 12.34 16.59
C ILE A 46 19.22 13.51 17.10
N GLU A 47 20.04 13.25 18.10
CA GLU A 47 21.15 14.09 18.52
C GLU A 47 22.43 13.55 17.89
N TRP A 48 22.92 14.27 16.86
CA TRP A 48 24.10 13.83 16.12
C TRP A 48 25.38 14.06 16.93
N PRO A 49 26.31 13.08 16.94
CA PRO A 49 27.67 13.33 17.41
C PRO A 49 28.45 14.18 16.39
N ASP A 50 29.47 14.89 16.86
CA ASP A 50 30.38 15.67 15.99
C ASP A 50 31.11 14.77 14.99
N ALA A 51 31.54 13.59 15.45
CA ALA A 51 32.23 12.61 14.63
C ALA A 51 31.26 11.74 13.82
N ARG A 52 31.71 11.28 12.65
CA ARG A 52 30.97 10.31 11.85
C ARG A 52 30.80 8.99 12.60
N VAL A 53 29.57 8.48 12.63
CA VAL A 53 29.22 7.20 13.25
C VAL A 53 28.45 6.29 12.27
N PRO A 54 28.42 4.96 12.50
CA PRO A 54 27.59 4.04 11.72
C PRO A 54 26.10 4.41 11.74
N LEU A 55 25.44 4.26 10.59
CA LEU A 55 24.02 4.57 10.41
C LEU A 55 23.11 3.34 10.52
N ASP A 56 23.67 2.13 10.61
CA ASP A 56 22.93 0.87 10.54
C ASP A 56 21.79 0.80 11.56
N GLY A 57 22.03 1.24 12.81
CA GLY A 57 20.96 1.28 13.83
C GLY A 57 19.82 2.25 13.51
N LEU A 58 20.09 3.37 12.81
CA LEU A 58 19.03 4.26 12.34
C LEU A 58 18.24 3.62 11.20
N LEU A 59 18.94 2.97 10.27
CA LEU A 59 18.31 2.28 9.15
C LEU A 59 17.45 1.10 9.64
N ASP A 60 17.89 0.38 10.66
CA ASP A 60 17.11 -0.69 11.29
C ASP A 60 15.82 -0.16 11.93
N LEU A 61 15.89 0.97 12.65
CA LEU A 61 14.71 1.65 13.19
C LEU A 61 13.74 2.11 12.10
N ALA A 62 14.26 2.77 11.06
CA ALA A 62 13.47 3.21 9.91
C ALA A 62 12.83 2.02 9.19
N ALA A 63 13.57 0.93 8.99
CA ALA A 63 13.10 -0.31 8.37
C ALA A 63 12.04 -1.03 9.23
N ALA A 64 12.08 -0.84 10.56
CA ALA A 64 11.04 -1.28 11.49
C ALA A 64 9.81 -0.36 11.50
N GLY A 65 9.88 0.80 10.83
CA GLY A 65 8.79 1.78 10.77
C GLY A 65 8.77 2.77 11.93
N VAL A 66 9.86 2.93 12.68
CA VAL A 66 9.96 3.95 13.73
C VAL A 66 10.15 5.33 13.06
N PRO A 67 9.29 6.33 13.34
CA PRO A 67 9.50 7.68 12.83
C PRO A 67 10.78 8.29 13.42
N LEU A 68 11.69 8.73 12.57
CA LEU A 68 12.95 9.38 12.94
C LEU A 68 12.97 10.83 12.44
N THR A 69 13.56 11.73 13.20
CA THR A 69 13.72 13.14 12.79
C THR A 69 14.98 13.74 13.40
N ALA A 70 15.47 14.84 12.83
CA ALA A 70 16.60 15.59 13.36
C ALA A 70 16.39 17.08 13.09
N ALA A 71 16.90 17.94 13.98
CA ALA A 71 16.88 19.39 13.77
C ALA A 71 17.79 19.83 12.61
N HIS A 72 18.86 19.08 12.39
CA HIS A 72 19.82 19.26 11.29
C HIS A 72 20.42 17.89 10.95
N ALA A 73 21.16 17.80 9.86
CA ALA A 73 21.95 16.61 9.50
C ALA A 73 23.40 17.02 9.22
N PRO A 74 24.40 16.36 9.84
CA PRO A 74 25.80 16.60 9.53
C PRO A 74 26.12 16.32 8.05
N PRO A 75 27.15 16.98 7.47
CA PRO A 75 27.50 16.81 6.05
C PRO A 75 27.88 15.38 5.64
N TRP A 76 28.22 14.51 6.60
CA TRP A 76 28.59 13.12 6.35
C TRP A 76 27.37 12.18 6.24
N VAL A 77 26.17 12.66 6.57
CA VAL A 77 24.91 11.90 6.40
C VAL A 77 24.52 11.92 4.91
N PRO A 78 24.17 10.79 4.30
CA PRO A 78 23.71 10.75 2.91
C PRO A 78 22.55 11.73 2.66
N GLU A 79 22.57 12.42 1.51
CA GLU A 79 21.66 13.52 1.20
C GLU A 79 20.18 13.11 1.28
N ASP A 80 19.78 11.99 0.70
CA ASP A 80 18.40 11.51 0.75
C ASP A 80 17.92 11.22 2.18
N LEU A 81 18.81 10.68 3.03
CA LEU A 81 18.51 10.42 4.44
C LEU A 81 18.43 11.74 5.22
N ALA A 82 19.39 12.65 5.00
CA ALA A 82 19.39 13.97 5.60
C ALA A 82 18.09 14.71 5.30
N ALA A 83 17.70 14.77 4.03
CA ALA A 83 16.48 15.44 3.57
C ALA A 83 15.23 14.91 4.28
N LEU A 84 15.08 13.58 4.40
CA LEU A 84 13.96 12.99 5.14
C LEU A 84 14.05 13.25 6.64
N LEU A 85 15.21 13.09 7.28
CA LEU A 85 15.33 13.28 8.73
C LEU A 85 15.06 14.73 9.14
N THR A 86 15.42 15.71 8.30
CA THR A 86 15.16 17.13 8.54
C THR A 86 13.80 17.61 8.05
N ASP A 87 13.01 16.78 7.36
CA ASP A 87 11.61 17.06 7.04
C ASP A 87 10.77 16.95 8.33
N ARG A 88 10.60 18.08 9.00
CA ARG A 88 9.90 18.18 10.30
C ARG A 88 8.42 18.59 10.15
N ASP A 89 7.89 18.70 8.94
CA ASP A 89 6.52 19.20 8.69
C ASP A 89 5.45 18.35 9.40
N TRP A 90 5.67 17.04 9.48
CA TRP A 90 4.76 16.11 10.15
C TRP A 90 4.64 16.36 11.68
N LEU A 91 5.61 17.02 12.30
CA LEU A 91 5.55 17.42 13.71
C LEU A 91 4.63 18.61 13.94
N GLY A 92 4.41 19.45 12.92
CA GLY A 92 3.52 20.62 13.00
C GLY A 92 2.04 20.25 13.15
N HIS A 93 1.67 18.98 12.92
CA HIS A 93 0.31 18.50 13.06
C HIS A 93 0.05 17.96 14.48
N ALA A 94 -0.51 18.79 15.36
CA ALA A 94 -0.98 18.35 16.67
C ALA A 94 -2.29 17.53 16.56
N ALA A 95 -2.46 16.54 17.45
CA ALA A 95 -3.73 15.84 17.55
C ALA A 95 -4.77 16.80 18.14
N ASP A 96 -5.86 17.04 17.40
CA ASP A 96 -6.93 17.95 17.81
C ASP A 96 -8.17 17.22 18.35
N GLY A 97 -8.10 15.89 18.47
CA GLY A 97 -9.21 15.04 18.92
C GLY A 97 -10.36 14.91 17.92
N THR A 98 -10.26 15.51 16.73
CA THR A 98 -11.31 15.48 15.71
C THR A 98 -11.07 14.37 14.69
N VAL A 99 -12.14 13.95 14.02
CA VAL A 99 -12.06 13.06 12.85
C VAL A 99 -11.31 13.69 11.66
N ARG A 100 -10.97 14.99 11.71
CA ARG A 100 -10.19 15.65 10.65
C ARG A 100 -8.69 15.68 10.94
N SER A 101 -8.28 15.29 12.15
CA SER A 101 -6.89 15.27 12.59
C SER A 101 -5.97 14.57 11.59
N LEU A 102 -4.84 15.20 11.28
CA LEU A 102 -3.81 14.66 10.39
C LEU A 102 -2.58 14.15 11.15
N ALA A 103 -2.53 14.33 12.48
CA ALA A 103 -1.33 14.06 13.28
C ALA A 103 -0.78 12.64 13.08
N ASP A 104 -1.66 11.63 13.19
CA ASP A 104 -1.26 10.24 13.02
C ASP A 104 -0.93 9.91 11.56
N LEU A 105 -1.75 10.39 10.63
CA LEU A 105 -1.54 10.16 9.20
C LEU A 105 -0.18 10.71 8.73
N ARG A 106 0.17 11.95 9.09
CA ARG A 106 1.42 12.59 8.67
C ARG A 106 2.65 11.88 9.24
N ARG A 107 2.54 11.38 10.46
CA ARG A 107 3.57 10.55 11.10
C ARG A 107 3.75 9.20 10.40
N GLU A 108 2.66 8.54 10.03
CA GLU A 108 2.70 7.25 9.31
C GLU A 108 3.26 7.41 7.89
N GLU A 109 2.89 8.49 7.19
CA GLU A 109 3.45 8.84 5.88
C GLU A 109 4.97 9.06 5.94
N HIS A 110 5.44 9.78 6.96
CA HIS A 110 6.85 9.99 7.23
C HIS A 110 7.59 8.67 7.47
N SER A 111 7.03 7.80 8.32
CA SER A 111 7.56 6.47 8.60
C SER A 111 7.71 5.62 7.33
N VAL A 112 6.71 5.62 6.45
CA VAL A 112 6.79 4.87 5.17
C VAL A 112 7.87 5.45 4.25
N ARG A 113 8.05 6.76 4.18
CA ARG A 113 9.13 7.39 3.39
C ARG A 113 10.52 6.97 3.89
N LEU A 114 10.73 6.99 5.21
CA LEU A 114 11.97 6.51 5.82
C LEU A 114 12.22 5.02 5.55
N ARG A 115 11.18 4.20 5.67
CA ARG A 115 11.28 2.76 5.40
C ARG A 115 11.68 2.46 3.97
N ARG A 116 11.12 3.19 3.00
CA ARG A 116 11.49 3.07 1.58
C ARG A 116 12.98 3.30 1.36
N LEU A 117 13.55 4.29 2.04
CA LEU A 117 14.98 4.59 1.96
C LEU A 117 15.85 3.54 2.67
N ALA A 118 15.39 3.03 3.82
CA ALA A 118 16.14 2.03 4.59
C ALA A 118 16.14 0.64 3.93
N HIS A 119 15.23 0.38 3.00
CA HIS A 119 15.11 -0.92 2.35
C HIS A 119 14.83 -0.82 0.85
N PRO A 120 15.76 -0.27 0.07
CA PRO A 120 15.58 -0.20 -1.38
C PRO A 120 15.51 -1.61 -1.96
N LEU A 121 14.67 -1.79 -3.00
CA LEU A 121 14.67 -3.03 -3.77
C LEU A 121 16.04 -3.19 -4.45
N THR A 122 16.74 -4.27 -4.14
CA THR A 122 18.09 -4.55 -4.69
C THR A 122 18.06 -5.06 -6.12
N VAL A 123 16.91 -5.62 -6.53
CA VAL A 123 16.61 -6.05 -7.90
C VAL A 123 15.26 -5.46 -8.26
N VAL A 124 15.13 -4.91 -9.47
CA VAL A 124 13.85 -4.39 -9.98
C VAL A 124 13.08 -5.57 -10.58
N PRO A 125 12.06 -6.12 -9.89
CA PRO A 125 11.33 -7.28 -10.38
C PRO A 125 10.39 -6.87 -11.52
N GLN A 126 10.09 -7.83 -12.38
CA GLN A 126 9.08 -7.68 -13.42
C GLN A 126 7.71 -8.09 -12.87
N VAL A 127 6.78 -7.14 -12.83
CA VAL A 127 5.40 -7.33 -12.35
C VAL A 127 4.46 -7.36 -13.54
N SER A 128 3.65 -8.41 -13.63
CA SER A 128 2.52 -8.46 -14.54
C SER A 128 1.27 -8.00 -13.80
N ILE A 129 0.74 -6.84 -14.17
CA ILE A 129 -0.48 -6.26 -13.61
C ILE A 129 -1.67 -6.93 -14.29
N VAL A 130 -2.51 -7.64 -13.54
CA VAL A 130 -3.68 -8.36 -14.04
C VAL A 130 -4.93 -7.57 -13.69
N MET A 131 -5.61 -7.06 -14.70
CA MET A 131 -6.87 -6.31 -14.54
C MET A 131 -7.94 -6.91 -15.44
N ALA A 132 -9.12 -7.16 -14.91
CA ALA A 132 -10.30 -7.51 -15.71
C ALA A 132 -11.36 -6.42 -15.59
N THR A 133 -12.03 -6.09 -16.68
CA THR A 133 -12.99 -4.99 -16.73
C THR A 133 -14.18 -5.31 -17.62
N LYS A 134 -15.36 -4.88 -17.16
CA LYS A 134 -16.60 -4.76 -17.94
C LYS A 134 -16.91 -3.29 -18.32
N ARG A 135 -16.00 -2.36 -18.00
CA ARG A 135 -16.19 -0.90 -18.00
C ARG A 135 -15.13 -0.26 -18.90
N PRO A 136 -15.31 -0.27 -20.23
CA PRO A 136 -14.29 0.23 -21.16
C PRO A 136 -13.87 1.68 -20.88
N ALA A 137 -14.79 2.51 -20.38
CA ALA A 137 -14.52 3.90 -20.02
C ALA A 137 -13.48 4.07 -18.89
N LEU A 138 -13.26 3.06 -18.04
CA LEU A 138 -12.29 3.13 -16.94
C LEU A 138 -10.88 2.69 -17.34
N VAL A 139 -10.72 2.04 -18.49
CA VAL A 139 -9.42 1.46 -18.90
C VAL A 139 -8.35 2.54 -19.04
N GLY A 140 -8.65 3.68 -19.66
CA GLY A 140 -7.67 4.76 -19.81
C GLY A 140 -7.17 5.30 -18.46
N GLN A 141 -8.08 5.51 -17.51
CA GLN A 141 -7.70 5.95 -16.17
C GLN A 141 -6.87 4.90 -15.42
N ALA A 142 -7.24 3.63 -15.51
CA ALA A 142 -6.50 2.56 -14.86
C ALA A 142 -5.07 2.44 -15.43
N LEU A 143 -4.92 2.45 -16.77
CA LEU A 143 -3.62 2.42 -17.43
C LEU A 143 -2.74 3.60 -17.02
N ALA A 144 -3.30 4.82 -16.98
CA ALA A 144 -2.55 6.01 -16.54
C ALA A 144 -2.03 5.89 -15.09
N GLN A 145 -2.74 5.17 -14.21
CA GLN A 145 -2.23 4.90 -12.85
C GLN A 145 -1.14 3.82 -12.81
N MET A 146 -1.22 2.83 -13.72
CA MET A 146 -0.19 1.80 -13.87
C MET A 146 1.12 2.40 -14.42
N GLU A 147 1.04 3.34 -15.36
CA GLU A 147 2.22 4.05 -15.91
C GLU A 147 2.96 4.90 -14.87
N ARG A 148 2.27 5.31 -13.81
CA ARG A 148 2.87 6.07 -12.70
C ARG A 148 3.67 5.21 -11.74
N GLN A 149 3.66 3.87 -11.89
CA GLN A 149 4.41 2.99 -10.99
C GLN A 149 5.92 3.17 -11.17
N ARG A 150 6.62 3.36 -10.05
CA ARG A 150 8.07 3.62 -9.97
C ARG A 150 8.78 2.44 -9.29
N ASP A 151 10.08 2.33 -9.55
CA ASP A 151 10.99 1.31 -8.96
C ASP A 151 10.62 -0.14 -9.29
N VAL A 152 9.79 -0.34 -10.31
CA VAL A 152 9.37 -1.65 -10.82
C VAL A 152 9.42 -1.65 -12.34
N ARG A 153 9.55 -2.84 -12.94
CA ARG A 153 9.23 -3.04 -14.36
C ARG A 153 7.84 -3.63 -14.44
N ALA A 154 6.97 -3.03 -15.24
CA ALA A 154 5.58 -3.44 -15.33
C ALA A 154 5.17 -3.80 -16.76
N GLU A 155 4.26 -4.75 -16.87
CA GLU A 155 3.43 -4.99 -18.05
C GLU A 155 1.97 -5.15 -17.61
N VAL A 156 1.03 -4.92 -18.52
CA VAL A 156 -0.40 -4.96 -18.23
C VAL A 156 -1.06 -6.10 -18.99
N LEU A 157 -1.86 -6.90 -18.28
CA LEU A 157 -2.63 -8.02 -18.80
C LEU A 157 -4.12 -7.74 -18.58
N LEU A 158 -4.82 -7.41 -19.67
CA LEU A 158 -6.22 -7.00 -19.65
C LEU A 158 -7.16 -8.18 -19.95
N GLY A 159 -8.10 -8.43 -19.05
CA GLY A 159 -9.28 -9.25 -19.29
C GLY A 159 -10.46 -8.38 -19.69
N LEU A 160 -10.74 -8.28 -20.99
CA LEU A 160 -11.89 -7.52 -21.50
C LEU A 160 -13.16 -8.39 -21.42
N HIS A 161 -13.94 -8.22 -20.35
CA HIS A 161 -15.08 -9.08 -20.00
C HIS A 161 -16.39 -8.52 -20.57
N GLY A 162 -16.89 -9.13 -21.65
CA GLY A 162 -17.99 -8.57 -22.44
C GLY A 162 -17.64 -7.28 -23.16
N VAL A 163 -16.34 -6.94 -23.22
CA VAL A 163 -15.80 -5.73 -23.85
C VAL A 163 -14.96 -6.14 -25.04
N ARG A 164 -15.15 -5.45 -26.17
CA ARG A 164 -14.33 -5.62 -27.37
C ARG A 164 -13.13 -4.70 -27.32
N HIS A 165 -11.97 -5.16 -27.79
CA HIS A 165 -10.74 -4.37 -27.85
C HIS A 165 -10.92 -3.03 -28.57
N GLU A 166 -11.76 -3.00 -29.61
CA GLU A 166 -12.07 -1.76 -30.35
C GLU A 166 -12.54 -0.63 -29.43
N GLN A 167 -13.27 -0.95 -28.35
CA GLN A 167 -13.79 0.04 -27.39
C GLN A 167 -12.71 0.66 -26.51
N VAL A 168 -11.52 0.05 -26.43
CA VAL A 168 -10.41 0.47 -25.57
C VAL A 168 -9.10 0.69 -26.34
N ARG A 169 -9.13 0.51 -27.67
CA ARG A 169 -7.94 0.56 -28.54
C ARG A 169 -7.13 1.82 -28.35
N GLU A 170 -7.79 2.98 -28.26
CA GLU A 170 -7.13 4.27 -28.08
C GLU A 170 -6.40 4.36 -26.73
N ALA A 171 -7.04 3.91 -25.65
CA ALA A 171 -6.42 3.88 -24.32
C ALA A 171 -5.23 2.91 -24.28
N VAL A 172 -5.35 1.74 -24.92
CA VAL A 172 -4.25 0.77 -25.03
C VAL A 172 -3.09 1.34 -25.86
N ALA A 173 -3.38 1.98 -26.99
CA ALA A 173 -2.36 2.57 -27.87
C ALA A 173 -1.65 3.78 -27.23
N ALA A 174 -2.31 4.50 -26.33
CA ALA A 174 -1.73 5.62 -25.59
C ALA A 174 -0.85 5.18 -24.41
N CYS A 175 -0.95 3.92 -23.96
CA CYS A 175 -0.19 3.42 -22.83
C CYS A 175 1.26 3.11 -23.21
N SER A 176 2.20 3.63 -22.43
CA SER A 176 3.64 3.39 -22.58
C SER A 176 4.11 2.02 -22.08
N LEU A 177 3.31 1.34 -21.26
CA LEU A 177 3.60 -0.01 -20.79
C LEU A 177 3.24 -1.05 -21.86
N PRO A 178 3.93 -2.20 -21.93
CA PRO A 178 3.47 -3.33 -22.73
C PRO A 178 2.09 -3.78 -22.25
N VAL A 179 1.11 -3.78 -23.15
CA VAL A 179 -0.25 -4.24 -22.87
C VAL A 179 -0.56 -5.49 -23.71
N ARG A 180 -0.97 -6.57 -23.04
CA ARG A 180 -1.58 -7.75 -23.67
C ARG A 180 -3.00 -7.90 -23.16
N TRP A 181 -3.87 -8.50 -23.96
CA TRP A 181 -5.27 -8.67 -23.57
C TRP A 181 -5.86 -9.99 -24.05
N ILE A 182 -6.94 -10.38 -23.39
CA ILE A 182 -7.90 -11.37 -23.87
C ILE A 182 -9.28 -10.71 -23.93
N GLU A 183 -10.12 -11.19 -24.84
CA GLU A 183 -11.54 -10.88 -24.85
C GLU A 183 -12.30 -12.11 -24.33
N ALA A 184 -13.20 -11.91 -23.37
CA ALA A 184 -14.02 -12.97 -22.80
C ALA A 184 -15.50 -12.60 -22.96
N ASP A 185 -16.34 -13.59 -23.25
CA ASP A 185 -17.80 -13.40 -23.27
C ASP A 185 -18.33 -13.04 -21.87
N VAL A 186 -19.44 -12.32 -21.81
CA VAL A 186 -20.11 -11.94 -20.56
C VAL A 186 -20.46 -13.17 -19.69
N SER A 187 -20.69 -14.34 -20.29
CA SER A 187 -21.00 -15.58 -19.60
C SER A 187 -19.81 -16.22 -18.87
N VAL A 188 -18.58 -15.81 -19.18
CA VAL A 188 -17.37 -16.38 -18.56
C VAL A 188 -17.30 -15.93 -17.09
N PRO A 189 -17.10 -16.82 -16.11
CA PRO A 189 -16.93 -16.43 -14.72
C PRO A 189 -15.76 -15.44 -14.53
N PHE A 190 -15.96 -14.42 -13.69
CA PHE A 190 -14.97 -13.35 -13.48
C PHE A 190 -13.58 -13.89 -13.10
N GLY A 191 -13.50 -14.87 -12.20
CA GLY A 191 -12.21 -15.46 -11.83
C GLY A 191 -11.52 -16.20 -12.97
N GLU A 192 -12.29 -16.77 -13.90
CA GLU A 192 -11.74 -17.38 -15.11
C GLU A 192 -11.18 -16.32 -16.08
N VAL A 193 -11.84 -15.15 -16.19
CA VAL A 193 -11.30 -14.02 -16.97
C VAL A 193 -9.95 -13.56 -16.41
N LEU A 194 -9.84 -13.42 -15.08
CA LEU A 194 -8.58 -13.08 -14.41
C LEU A 194 -7.49 -14.13 -14.68
N ASN A 195 -7.83 -15.43 -14.62
CA ASN A 195 -6.87 -16.50 -14.92
C ASN A 195 -6.40 -16.49 -16.37
N ARG A 196 -7.33 -16.28 -17.33
CA ARG A 196 -6.98 -16.19 -18.76
C ARG A 196 -6.07 -15.01 -19.05
N ALA A 197 -6.30 -13.86 -18.40
CA ALA A 197 -5.39 -12.72 -18.46
C ALA A 197 -4.04 -13.03 -17.81
N ALA A 198 -4.02 -13.60 -16.60
CA ALA A 198 -2.80 -13.96 -15.88
C ALA A 198 -1.93 -14.99 -16.63
N ALA A 199 -2.53 -15.87 -17.44
CA ALA A 199 -1.81 -16.83 -18.29
C ALA A 199 -0.93 -16.16 -19.34
N LEU A 200 -1.16 -14.88 -19.66
CA LEU A 200 -0.32 -14.09 -20.55
C LEU A 200 0.93 -13.54 -19.86
N ALA A 201 1.15 -13.76 -18.55
CA ALA A 201 2.23 -13.14 -17.80
C ALA A 201 3.63 -13.58 -18.23
N GLY A 202 4.51 -12.59 -18.44
CA GLY A 202 5.95 -12.77 -18.61
C GLY A 202 6.76 -12.39 -17.36
N GLY A 203 6.15 -11.70 -16.39
CA GLY A 203 6.77 -11.33 -15.12
C GLY A 203 6.78 -12.46 -14.09
N ASP A 204 7.57 -12.27 -13.03
CA ASP A 204 7.71 -13.22 -11.92
C ASP A 204 6.66 -12.99 -10.83
N GLN A 205 6.05 -11.81 -10.81
CA GLN A 205 5.05 -11.39 -9.84
C GLN A 205 3.76 -11.06 -10.56
N LEU A 206 2.64 -11.57 -10.06
CA LEU A 206 1.31 -11.17 -10.50
C LEU A 206 0.74 -10.19 -9.49
N ALA A 207 0.27 -9.03 -9.95
CA ALA A 207 -0.44 -8.07 -9.13
C ALA A 207 -1.84 -7.86 -9.68
N LYS A 208 -2.87 -8.22 -8.91
CA LYS A 208 -4.25 -7.89 -9.25
C LYS A 208 -4.43 -6.37 -9.20
N TRP A 209 -5.30 -5.86 -10.05
CA TRP A 209 -5.65 -4.45 -10.12
C TRP A 209 -7.15 -4.30 -10.42
N ASP A 210 -7.84 -3.48 -9.64
CA ASP A 210 -9.24 -3.10 -9.88
C ASP A 210 -9.30 -1.78 -10.66
N ASP A 211 -10.12 -1.73 -11.71
CA ASP A 211 -10.20 -0.61 -12.68
C ASP A 211 -10.85 0.66 -12.12
N ASP A 212 -11.52 0.59 -10.97
CA ASP A 212 -12.24 1.70 -10.35
C ASP A 212 -11.64 2.25 -9.05
N ASP A 213 -10.50 1.71 -8.61
CA ASP A 213 -9.78 2.17 -7.42
C ASP A 213 -8.61 3.11 -7.76
N TRP A 214 -8.02 3.73 -6.73
CA TRP A 214 -6.82 4.54 -6.90
C TRP A 214 -5.59 3.90 -6.24
N TYR A 215 -4.46 3.99 -6.95
CA TYR A 215 -3.18 3.42 -6.55
C TYR A 215 -2.08 4.49 -6.61
N GLY A 216 -1.27 4.57 -5.55
CA GLY A 216 -0.13 5.47 -5.47
C GLY A 216 1.02 5.02 -6.39
N PRO A 217 1.94 5.92 -6.76
CA PRO A 217 3.01 5.65 -7.73
C PRO A 217 4.08 4.65 -7.24
N ARG A 218 4.08 4.26 -5.97
CA ARG A 218 4.96 3.23 -5.43
C ARG A 218 4.18 2.04 -4.86
N HIS A 219 2.91 1.88 -5.21
CA HIS A 219 2.06 0.79 -4.71
C HIS A 219 2.69 -0.59 -4.95
N LEU A 220 3.14 -0.87 -6.18
CA LEU A 220 3.77 -2.16 -6.49
C LEU A 220 5.12 -2.32 -5.77
N ALA A 221 5.94 -1.27 -5.72
CA ALA A 221 7.23 -1.29 -5.02
C ALA A 221 7.07 -1.56 -3.52
N ASP A 222 6.06 -0.97 -2.86
CA ASP A 222 5.77 -1.19 -1.45
C ASP A 222 5.33 -2.64 -1.18
N LEU A 223 4.54 -3.25 -2.07
CA LEU A 223 4.15 -4.65 -1.97
C LEU A 223 5.36 -5.58 -2.12
N LEU A 224 6.23 -5.32 -3.09
CA LEU A 224 7.47 -6.08 -3.30
C LEU A 224 8.42 -5.96 -2.11
N MET A 225 8.53 -4.77 -1.54
CA MET A 225 9.30 -4.54 -0.32
C MET A 225 8.75 -5.36 0.85
N ALA A 226 7.43 -5.37 1.03
CA ALA A 226 6.78 -6.19 2.04
C ALA A 226 7.05 -7.69 1.81
N ALA A 227 6.95 -8.17 0.58
CA ALA A 227 7.22 -9.57 0.22
C ALA A 227 8.68 -9.95 0.51
N SER A 228 9.64 -9.14 0.08
CA SER A 228 11.08 -9.35 0.32
C SER A 228 11.40 -9.41 1.81
N ARG A 229 10.82 -8.51 2.61
CA ARG A 229 11.09 -8.38 4.04
C ARG A 229 10.56 -9.55 4.88
N THR A 230 9.37 -10.02 4.51
CA THR A 230 8.60 -11.00 5.30
C THR A 230 8.80 -12.42 4.77
N GLY A 231 9.20 -12.56 3.51
CA GLY A 231 9.14 -13.82 2.76
C GLY A 231 7.71 -14.31 2.57
N ALA A 232 6.71 -13.43 2.60
CA ALA A 232 5.32 -13.81 2.42
C ALA A 232 5.06 -14.37 1.01
N ASP A 233 4.19 -15.37 0.94
CA ASP A 233 3.76 -15.99 -0.31
C ASP A 233 2.74 -15.11 -1.04
N VAL A 234 1.91 -14.39 -0.28
CA VAL A 234 0.94 -13.42 -0.80
C VAL A 234 1.05 -12.14 0.01
N VAL A 235 1.08 -11.01 -0.67
CA VAL A 235 1.05 -9.70 -0.04
C VAL A 235 -0.12 -8.89 -0.57
N GLY A 236 -0.56 -7.92 0.23
CA GLY A 236 -1.53 -6.91 -0.18
C GLY A 236 -1.62 -5.83 0.88
N THR A 237 -2.52 -4.88 0.71
CA THR A 237 -2.69 -3.79 1.67
C THR A 237 -3.94 -3.98 2.51
N THR A 238 -4.01 -3.24 3.61
CA THR A 238 -5.30 -2.97 4.25
C THR A 238 -6.12 -2.01 3.37
N ALA A 239 -7.43 -2.24 3.28
CA ALA A 239 -8.38 -1.29 2.70
C ALA A 239 -8.65 -0.17 3.72
N GLU A 240 -7.70 0.74 3.86
CA GLU A 240 -7.70 1.76 4.90
C GLU A 240 -8.38 3.05 4.48
N PHE A 241 -8.17 3.49 3.25
CA PHE A 241 -8.83 4.67 2.69
C PHE A 241 -10.00 4.25 1.79
N PHE A 242 -11.14 4.91 1.96
CA PHE A 242 -12.29 4.77 1.09
C PHE A 242 -12.72 6.14 0.58
N TYR A 243 -13.00 6.24 -0.72
CA TYR A 243 -13.72 7.37 -1.27
C TYR A 243 -15.20 7.00 -1.42
N LEU A 244 -16.04 7.65 -0.61
CA LEU A 244 -17.49 7.52 -0.63
C LEU A 244 -18.03 8.52 -1.64
N GLU A 245 -18.09 8.10 -2.90
CA GLU A 245 -18.48 8.93 -4.04
C GLU A 245 -19.82 9.67 -3.83
N PRO A 246 -20.88 9.03 -3.31
CA PRO A 246 -22.19 9.70 -3.18
C PRO A 246 -22.18 10.81 -2.12
N LEU A 247 -21.23 10.72 -1.18
CA LEU A 247 -21.03 11.71 -0.12
C LEU A 247 -19.94 12.71 -0.47
N LYS A 248 -19.24 12.53 -1.61
CA LYS A 248 -18.02 13.25 -1.99
C LYS A 248 -17.07 13.37 -0.80
N ALA A 249 -16.78 12.26 -0.12
CA ALA A 249 -16.00 12.24 1.12
C ALA A 249 -14.97 11.12 1.11
N THR A 250 -13.79 11.40 1.66
CA THR A 250 -12.77 10.39 1.94
C THR A 250 -12.84 10.02 3.42
N VAL A 251 -12.86 8.72 3.71
CA VAL A 251 -12.76 8.21 5.07
C VAL A 251 -11.52 7.35 5.21
N ARG A 252 -10.93 7.40 6.40
CA ARG A 252 -9.85 6.50 6.82
C ARG A 252 -10.39 5.62 7.94
N ARG A 253 -10.24 4.31 7.79
CA ARG A 253 -10.70 3.31 8.75
C ARG A 253 -9.51 2.62 9.39
N THR A 254 -9.48 2.60 10.72
CA THR A 254 -8.41 1.95 11.52
C THR A 254 -8.95 0.88 12.46
N THR A 255 -10.27 0.65 12.45
CA THR A 255 -10.95 -0.37 13.25
C THR A 255 -11.98 -1.12 12.41
N PHE A 256 -12.27 -2.37 12.75
CA PHE A 256 -13.41 -3.12 12.24
C PHE A 256 -14.73 -2.60 12.82
N ALA A 257 -15.85 -2.98 12.20
CA ALA A 257 -17.18 -2.68 12.72
C ALA A 257 -17.44 -3.25 14.12
N SER A 258 -16.73 -4.32 14.48
CA SER A 258 -16.70 -4.90 15.82
C SER A 258 -15.97 -4.04 16.86
N GLY A 259 -15.27 -2.97 16.44
CA GLY A 259 -14.39 -2.17 17.29
C GLY A 259 -12.96 -2.71 17.40
N ALA A 260 -12.68 -3.91 16.88
CA ALA A 260 -11.33 -4.47 16.87
C ALA A 260 -10.38 -3.63 16.01
N SER A 261 -9.09 -3.57 16.38
CA SER A 261 -8.06 -2.89 15.59
C SER A 261 -8.00 -3.45 14.17
N TYR A 262 -7.81 -2.58 13.17
CA TYR A 262 -7.57 -2.95 11.77
C TYR A 262 -6.11 -2.65 11.39
N PRO A 263 -5.16 -3.50 11.86
CA PRO A 263 -3.73 -3.20 11.75
C PRO A 263 -3.21 -3.39 10.33
N SER A 264 -2.21 -2.60 9.98
CA SER A 264 -1.27 -2.85 8.88
C SER A 264 0.03 -3.43 9.45
N GLU A 265 0.90 -3.91 8.56
CA GLU A 265 2.19 -4.51 8.90
C GLU A 265 2.05 -5.75 9.79
N VAL A 266 1.17 -6.67 9.38
CA VAL A 266 0.87 -7.89 10.13
C VAL A 266 0.71 -9.09 9.20
N TRP A 267 1.05 -10.27 9.73
CA TRP A 267 0.54 -11.52 9.19
C TRP A 267 -0.98 -11.53 9.33
N ALA A 268 -1.67 -11.89 8.25
CA ALA A 268 -3.12 -11.81 8.17
C ALA A 268 -3.67 -13.00 7.40
N ASP A 269 -4.98 -13.19 7.49
CA ASP A 269 -5.76 -14.09 6.65
C ASP A 269 -6.36 -13.36 5.43
N HIS A 270 -6.34 -12.02 5.44
CA HIS A 270 -7.03 -11.20 4.46
C HIS A 270 -6.31 -9.89 4.12
N VAL A 271 -6.37 -9.51 2.84
CA VAL A 271 -5.92 -8.24 2.26
C VAL A 271 -6.99 -7.68 1.31
N ALA A 272 -6.90 -6.40 0.96
CA ALA A 272 -7.80 -5.79 -0.03
C ALA A 272 -7.63 -6.47 -1.40
N GLY A 273 -8.75 -6.86 -2.01
CA GLY A 273 -8.75 -7.70 -3.21
C GLY A 273 -8.00 -7.11 -4.41
N GLY A 274 -8.19 -5.82 -4.70
CA GLY A 274 -7.47 -5.08 -5.74
C GLY A 274 -5.98 -4.90 -5.49
N THR A 275 -5.45 -5.40 -4.38
CA THR A 275 -4.04 -5.19 -3.97
C THR A 275 -3.25 -6.50 -3.83
N ILE A 276 -3.86 -7.63 -4.19
CA ILE A 276 -3.23 -8.94 -4.08
C ILE A 276 -2.03 -9.00 -5.02
N MET A 277 -0.85 -9.27 -4.47
CA MET A 277 0.36 -9.61 -5.22
C MET A 277 0.89 -10.96 -4.76
N VAL A 278 1.31 -11.78 -5.70
CA VAL A 278 1.74 -13.16 -5.49
C VAL A 278 2.79 -13.56 -6.53
N PRO A 279 3.84 -14.31 -6.15
CA PRO A 279 4.76 -14.88 -7.13
C PRO A 279 4.00 -15.77 -8.11
N ARG A 280 4.27 -15.65 -9.41
CA ARG A 280 3.57 -16.40 -10.46
C ARG A 280 3.59 -17.91 -10.23
N ALA A 281 4.74 -18.45 -9.80
CA ALA A 281 4.86 -19.86 -9.45
C ALA A 281 3.91 -20.26 -8.30
N LYS A 282 3.84 -19.45 -7.24
CA LYS A 282 2.95 -19.68 -6.10
C LYS A 282 1.47 -19.52 -6.48
N PHE A 283 1.14 -18.59 -7.37
CA PHE A 283 -0.22 -18.47 -7.92
C PHE A 283 -0.68 -19.75 -8.61
N HIS A 284 0.19 -20.39 -9.41
CA HIS A 284 -0.10 -21.68 -10.04
C HIS A 284 -0.22 -22.81 -9.02
N GLU A 285 0.64 -22.84 -8.00
CA GLU A 285 0.57 -23.82 -6.90
C GLU A 285 -0.75 -23.73 -6.13
N ILE A 286 -1.23 -22.52 -5.87
CA ILE A 286 -2.53 -22.27 -5.22
C ILE A 286 -3.71 -22.71 -6.11
N GLY A 287 -3.51 -22.78 -7.44
CA GLY A 287 -4.55 -23.12 -8.42
C GLY A 287 -5.22 -21.91 -9.08
N GLY A 288 -4.67 -20.71 -8.91
CA GLY A 288 -5.19 -19.47 -9.48
C GLY A 288 -6.50 -18.97 -8.85
N PHE A 289 -7.13 -17.98 -9.48
CA PHE A 289 -8.41 -17.46 -9.03
C PHE A 289 -9.52 -18.50 -9.24
N PRO A 290 -10.39 -18.78 -8.24
CA PRO A 290 -11.51 -19.69 -8.44
C PRO A 290 -12.44 -19.21 -9.56
N GLY A 291 -12.93 -20.12 -10.40
CA GLY A 291 -13.86 -19.85 -11.51
C GLY A 291 -15.27 -19.44 -11.07
N LEU A 292 -15.36 -18.36 -10.29
CA LEU A 292 -16.57 -17.84 -9.68
C LEU A 292 -16.92 -16.47 -10.27
N PRO A 293 -18.20 -16.09 -10.32
CA PRO A 293 -18.63 -14.79 -10.81
C PRO A 293 -18.43 -13.65 -9.79
N ARG A 294 -18.29 -13.97 -8.50
CA ARG A 294 -18.20 -13.00 -7.39
C ARG A 294 -17.36 -13.54 -6.25
N ALA A 295 -16.92 -12.65 -5.36
CA ALA A 295 -16.09 -12.98 -4.19
C ALA A 295 -14.79 -13.73 -4.53
N VAL A 296 -14.30 -13.57 -5.76
CA VAL A 296 -13.12 -14.27 -6.28
C VAL A 296 -11.89 -14.04 -5.41
N ASP A 297 -11.66 -12.80 -4.98
CA ASP A 297 -10.51 -12.44 -4.13
C ASP A 297 -10.56 -13.14 -2.77
N LEU A 298 -11.73 -13.20 -2.15
CA LEU A 298 -11.93 -13.89 -0.87
C LEU A 298 -11.65 -15.38 -1.01
N GLU A 299 -12.18 -16.01 -2.05
CA GLU A 299 -12.01 -17.44 -2.27
C GLU A 299 -10.57 -17.79 -2.69
N PHE A 300 -9.88 -16.91 -3.42
CA PHE A 300 -8.44 -17.04 -3.68
C PHE A 300 -7.62 -17.01 -2.38
N LEU A 301 -7.89 -16.06 -1.48
CA LEU A 301 -7.17 -15.99 -0.20
C LEU A 301 -7.44 -17.21 0.69
N LYS A 302 -8.67 -17.76 0.66
CA LYS A 302 -8.98 -19.03 1.32
C LYS A 302 -8.24 -20.21 0.68
N ALA A 303 -8.13 -20.26 -0.64
CA ALA A 303 -7.35 -21.28 -1.34
C ALA A 303 -5.87 -21.18 -0.98
N ALA A 304 -5.32 -19.96 -0.92
CA ALA A 304 -3.96 -19.69 -0.49
C ALA A 304 -3.69 -20.22 0.93
N GLN A 305 -4.57 -19.95 1.88
CA GLN A 305 -4.46 -20.50 3.24
C GLN A 305 -4.52 -22.03 3.28
N LYS A 306 -5.39 -22.65 2.47
CA LYS A 306 -5.48 -24.12 2.37
C LYS A 306 -4.21 -24.72 1.77
N ALA A 307 -3.52 -23.98 0.91
CA ALA A 307 -2.19 -24.33 0.39
C ALA A 307 -1.05 -23.90 1.33
N GLU A 308 -1.36 -23.56 2.58
CA GLU A 308 -0.41 -23.13 3.63
C GLU A 308 0.42 -21.88 3.25
N ALA A 309 -0.04 -21.09 2.27
CA ALA A 309 0.60 -19.85 1.88
C ALA A 309 0.47 -18.79 2.97
N ARG A 310 1.58 -18.14 3.31
CA ARG A 310 1.61 -17.09 4.33
C ARG A 310 1.24 -15.75 3.71
N ILE A 311 0.19 -15.11 4.23
CA ILE A 311 -0.31 -13.84 3.74
C ILE A 311 0.14 -12.70 4.66
N TYR A 312 0.70 -11.64 4.09
CA TYR A 312 1.10 -10.44 4.82
C TYR A 312 0.36 -9.20 4.34
N ARG A 313 -0.18 -8.43 5.29
CA ARG A 313 -0.92 -7.19 5.03
C ARG A 313 -0.03 -5.98 5.33
N SER A 314 0.39 -5.28 4.28
CA SER A 314 1.17 -4.04 4.33
C SER A 314 0.28 -2.82 4.61
N HIS A 315 0.90 -1.64 4.72
CA HIS A 315 0.23 -0.35 4.88
C HIS A 315 -0.74 -0.03 3.71
N GLY A 316 -1.88 0.60 4.03
CA GLY A 316 -2.89 1.00 3.05
C GLY A 316 -2.76 2.44 2.53
N LEU A 317 -1.70 3.17 2.91
CA LEU A 317 -1.57 4.60 2.61
C LEU A 317 -1.48 4.91 1.10
N GLY A 318 -1.04 3.97 0.28
CA GLY A 318 -0.93 4.12 -1.18
C GLY A 318 -2.12 3.56 -1.97
N TYR A 319 -3.26 3.30 -1.33
CA TYR A 319 -4.43 2.69 -1.97
C TYR A 319 -5.72 3.33 -1.45
N VAL A 320 -6.64 3.68 -2.35
CA VAL A 320 -7.96 4.21 -2.02
C VAL A 320 -9.01 3.38 -2.73
N LEU A 321 -9.88 2.77 -1.93
CA LEU A 321 -10.97 1.96 -2.43
C LEU A 321 -12.16 2.86 -2.78
N ARG A 322 -12.70 2.76 -4.00
CA ARG A 322 -13.91 3.48 -4.41
C ARG A 322 -15.18 2.78 -3.93
N ARG A 323 -16.09 3.55 -3.35
CA ARG A 323 -17.45 3.11 -3.02
C ARG A 323 -18.48 4.02 -3.69
N GLY A 324 -19.05 3.54 -4.79
CA GLY A 324 -20.15 4.18 -5.51
C GLY A 324 -21.54 3.66 -5.11
N LEU A 325 -22.60 4.19 -5.74
CA LEU A 325 -23.99 3.73 -5.61
C LEU A 325 -24.29 2.45 -6.40
N SER A 326 -23.37 2.04 -7.27
CA SER A 326 -23.61 0.97 -8.23
C SER A 326 -23.96 -0.34 -7.54
N ALA A 327 -25.06 -0.96 -8.00
CA ALA A 327 -25.50 -2.32 -7.62
C ALA A 327 -24.47 -3.43 -7.93
N ASP A 328 -23.33 -3.05 -8.52
CA ASP A 328 -22.23 -3.91 -8.95
C ASP A 328 -21.12 -4.08 -7.91
N HIS A 329 -21.15 -3.33 -6.79
CA HIS A 329 -20.16 -3.53 -5.74
C HIS A 329 -20.48 -4.79 -4.92
N THR A 330 -19.50 -5.68 -4.82
CA THR A 330 -19.58 -6.94 -4.03
C THR A 330 -19.81 -6.72 -2.53
N TRP A 331 -19.61 -5.51 -2.02
CA TRP A 331 -19.84 -5.14 -0.62
C TRP A 331 -21.08 -4.27 -0.48
N GLN A 332 -22.22 -4.89 -0.13
CA GLN A 332 -23.50 -4.22 0.08
C GLN A 332 -23.63 -3.56 1.47
N LEU A 333 -22.54 -3.05 2.04
CA LEU A 333 -22.61 -2.34 3.31
C LEU A 333 -23.13 -0.91 3.08
N PRO A 334 -24.12 -0.42 3.86
CA PRO A 334 -24.59 0.96 3.75
C PRO A 334 -23.45 1.96 3.95
N LEU A 335 -23.46 3.10 3.26
CA LEU A 335 -22.45 4.16 3.44
C LEU A 335 -22.31 4.61 4.89
N ALA A 336 -23.41 4.60 5.66
CA ALA A 336 -23.43 4.89 7.09
C ALA A 336 -22.52 3.96 7.92
N HIS A 337 -22.31 2.72 7.47
CA HIS A 337 -21.35 1.80 8.08
C HIS A 337 -19.93 2.37 8.03
N PHE A 338 -19.49 2.83 6.85
CA PHE A 338 -18.15 3.38 6.64
C PHE A 338 -17.93 4.66 7.43
N LEU A 339 -18.95 5.51 7.56
CA LEU A 339 -18.89 6.70 8.40
C LEU A 339 -18.76 6.37 9.89
N LYS A 340 -19.48 5.34 10.37
CA LYS A 340 -19.46 4.93 11.79
C LYS A 340 -18.09 4.39 12.22
N VAL A 341 -17.39 3.69 11.33
CA VAL A 341 -16.08 3.07 11.63
C VAL A 341 -14.89 3.92 11.17
N ALA A 342 -15.16 5.14 10.68
CA ALA A 342 -14.12 6.05 10.24
C ALA A 342 -13.37 6.60 11.46
N ALA A 343 -12.05 6.40 11.49
CA ALA A 343 -11.16 7.12 12.39
C ALA A 343 -10.96 8.56 11.91
N ASN A 344 -10.95 8.77 10.59
CA ASN A 344 -10.92 10.09 10.00
C ASN A 344 -11.92 10.27 8.86
N GLN A 345 -12.38 11.50 8.67
CA GLN A 345 -13.29 11.89 7.60
C GLN A 345 -12.94 13.28 7.05
N TRP A 346 -12.86 13.39 5.73
CA TRP A 346 -12.63 14.64 5.03
C TRP A 346 -13.57 14.81 3.84
N ARG A 347 -13.90 16.06 3.49
CA ARG A 347 -14.69 16.40 2.31
C ARG A 347 -13.81 16.40 1.06
N GLY A 348 -14.33 15.86 -0.03
CA GLY A 348 -13.63 15.66 -1.29
C GLY A 348 -12.73 14.44 -1.29
N PHE A 349 -12.00 14.26 -2.39
CA PHE A 349 -10.94 13.26 -2.51
C PHE A 349 -9.69 13.77 -1.74
N ARG A 350 -9.42 13.15 -0.59
CA ARG A 350 -8.39 13.56 0.39
C ARG A 350 -7.61 12.34 0.89
N PRO A 351 -6.91 11.63 0.00
CA PRO A 351 -6.14 10.48 0.41
C PRO A 351 -4.84 10.90 1.12
N SER A 352 -4.04 9.91 1.51
CA SER A 352 -2.66 10.13 1.95
C SER A 352 -1.84 10.89 0.91
N LEU A 353 -0.84 11.66 1.37
CA LEU A 353 0.15 12.31 0.53
C LEU A 353 0.95 11.32 -0.33
N LEU A 354 1.06 10.05 0.09
CA LEU A 354 1.75 9.02 -0.69
C LEU A 354 1.05 8.66 -2.00
N MET A 355 -0.19 9.10 -2.21
CA MET A 355 -0.90 8.95 -3.48
C MET A 355 -0.37 9.87 -4.59
N GLU A 356 0.31 10.97 -4.22
CA GLU A 356 0.78 12.00 -5.14
C GLU A 356 -0.32 12.42 -6.13
N THR A 357 -1.44 12.96 -5.63
CA THR A 357 -2.67 13.16 -6.42
C THR A 357 -2.57 14.18 -7.56
N SER A 358 -1.43 14.85 -7.71
CA SER A 358 -1.17 15.74 -8.84
C SER A 358 -1.30 14.98 -10.15
N GLY A 359 -2.34 15.31 -10.94
CA GLY A 359 -2.63 14.64 -12.21
C GLY A 359 -3.52 13.40 -12.14
N LEU A 360 -4.01 13.00 -10.95
CA LEU A 360 -5.06 11.99 -10.86
C LEU A 360 -6.43 12.60 -11.21
N PRO A 361 -7.32 11.87 -11.91
CA PRO A 361 -8.71 12.29 -12.05
C PRO A 361 -9.34 12.35 -10.68
N MET A 362 -9.72 13.56 -10.26
CA MET A 362 -10.27 13.83 -8.92
C MET A 362 -11.76 13.44 -8.82
N GLU A 363 -12.44 13.32 -9.97
CA GLU A 363 -13.79 12.79 -10.11
C GLU A 363 -13.87 12.02 -11.44
N PRO A 364 -14.51 10.83 -11.50
CA PRO A 364 -14.88 10.21 -12.76
C PRO A 364 -15.96 11.07 -13.44
N ALA A 365 -15.88 11.17 -14.78
CA ALA A 365 -16.81 11.94 -15.62
C ALA A 365 -18.26 11.44 -15.53
#